data_AF-A0A2G2HCI7-F1
#
_entry.id   AF-A0A2G2HCI7-F1
#
_cell.length_a   1.000
_cell.length_b   1.000
_cell.length_c   1.000
_cell.angle_alpha   90.00
_cell.angle_beta   90.00
_cell.angle_gamma   90.00
#
_symmetry.space_group_name_H-M   'P 1'
#
loop_
_entity.id
_entity.type
_entity.pdbx_description
1 polymer ?
#
loop_
_entity_poly.entity_id
_entity_poly.type
_entity_poly.pdbx_seq_one_letter_code
_entity_poly.pdbx_strand_id
1 'polypeptide(L)'
;MFKKLILSLLLLSSVIYASSIEITNAYIRATPPMVPNSAAFLSIVNNSKEDITLDSITSNIVSNIEMHNSSMKNGVMSMKQVKNILIKANSSTTLKPGSLHIMLFGIKNKPLKAGDKHEFIFNFSNKEILTLDLSVKSVMQGMMHSKMKKMPHSLMPMKMQDDSTMKHKKMMESK
;
A
#
# COMPACT_ATOMS: atom_id res chain seq x y z
N MET A 1 54.08 -44.87 -20.25
CA MET A 1 52.69 -45.36 -20.39
C MET A 1 51.79 -44.53 -19.48
N PHE A 2 51.30 -43.40 -20.00
CA PHE A 2 50.44 -42.45 -19.28
C PHE A 2 48.96 -42.76 -19.59
N LYS A 3 48.23 -43.37 -18.66
CA LYS A 3 46.76 -43.48 -18.75
C LYS A 3 46.10 -42.68 -17.63
N LYS A 4 45.94 -41.40 -17.96
CA LYS A 4 44.87 -40.46 -17.58
C LYS A 4 43.82 -41.03 -16.63
N LEU A 5 44.00 -40.78 -15.33
CA LEU A 5 42.90 -40.81 -14.36
C LEU A 5 42.30 -39.39 -14.32
N ILE A 6 41.43 -39.09 -15.30
CA ILE A 6 40.74 -37.79 -15.37
C ILE A 6 39.62 -37.79 -14.34
N LEU A 7 39.93 -37.14 -13.22
CA LEU A 7 39.12 -36.16 -12.49
C LEU A 7 37.75 -35.84 -13.13
N SER A 8 36.71 -36.60 -12.75
CA SER A 8 35.31 -36.18 -12.96
C SER A 8 34.88 -35.37 -11.75
N LEU A 9 35.31 -34.10 -11.72
CA LEU A 9 34.80 -33.11 -10.76
C LEU A 9 33.53 -32.51 -11.38
N LEU A 10 32.39 -33.06 -10.96
CA LEU A 10 31.06 -32.58 -11.33
C LEU A 10 30.88 -31.17 -10.72
N LEU A 11 31.14 -30.12 -11.49
CA LEU A 11 30.79 -28.75 -11.11
C LEU A 11 29.27 -28.65 -11.05
N LEU A 12 28.70 -28.77 -9.85
CA LEU A 12 27.37 -28.26 -9.55
C LEU A 12 27.45 -26.73 -9.56
N SER A 13 27.20 -26.14 -10.73
CA SER A 13 27.02 -24.70 -10.84
C SER A 13 25.61 -24.37 -10.32
N SER A 14 25.54 -23.86 -9.10
CA SER A 14 24.29 -23.38 -8.52
C SER A 14 23.88 -22.10 -9.25
N VAL A 15 22.84 -22.19 -10.09
CA VAL A 15 22.24 -21.00 -10.71
C VAL A 15 21.51 -20.22 -9.60
N ILE A 16 22.04 -19.05 -9.24
CA ILE A 16 21.36 -18.12 -8.34
C ILE A 16 20.25 -17.45 -9.17
N TYR A 17 19.00 -17.85 -8.96
CA TYR A 17 17.84 -17.14 -9.50
C TYR A 17 17.60 -15.89 -8.66
N ALA A 18 17.86 -14.71 -9.25
CA ALA A 18 17.41 -13.46 -8.67
C ALA A 18 15.88 -13.35 -8.81
N SER A 19 15.20 -12.88 -7.77
CA SER A 19 13.75 -12.63 -7.84
C SER A 19 13.49 -11.58 -8.92
N SER A 20 12.55 -11.89 -9.81
CA SER A 20 12.20 -10.99 -10.91
C SER A 20 11.12 -9.99 -10.53
N ILE A 21 10.49 -10.18 -9.38
CA ILE A 21 9.45 -9.31 -8.85
C ILE A 21 9.95 -8.53 -7.63
N GLU A 22 9.68 -7.23 -7.62
CA GLU A 22 9.91 -6.38 -6.46
C GLU A 22 8.60 -5.72 -6.02
N ILE A 23 8.34 -5.68 -4.72
CA ILE A 23 7.21 -4.95 -4.15
C ILE A 23 7.73 -3.77 -3.33
N THR A 24 7.27 -2.58 -3.68
CA THR A 24 7.67 -1.33 -3.03
C THR A 24 6.46 -0.56 -2.52
N ASN A 25 6.71 0.39 -1.61
CA ASN A 25 5.69 1.30 -1.07
C ASN A 25 4.47 0.57 -0.48
N ALA A 26 4.66 -0.64 0.06
CA ALA A 26 3.56 -1.46 0.57
C ALA A 26 3.09 -0.97 1.94
N TYR A 27 1.78 -0.79 2.10
CA TYR A 27 1.17 -0.43 3.37
C TYR A 27 -0.30 -0.85 3.47
N ILE A 28 -0.78 -0.98 4.70
CA ILE A 28 -2.19 -1.20 5.01
C ILE A 28 -2.79 0.11 5.52
N ARG A 29 -4.04 0.40 5.16
CA ARG A 29 -4.76 1.54 5.71
C ARG A 29 -5.22 1.25 7.15
N ALA A 30 -4.97 2.16 8.07
CA ALA A 30 -5.54 2.08 9.41
C ALA A 30 -7.08 2.15 9.38
N THR A 31 -7.74 1.42 10.27
CA THR A 31 -9.21 1.39 10.37
C THR A 31 -9.69 1.93 11.73
N PRO A 32 -10.78 2.72 11.75
CA PRO A 32 -11.48 3.01 13.00
C PRO A 32 -12.03 1.73 13.65
N PRO A 33 -12.25 1.69 14.98
CA PRO A 33 -12.67 0.49 15.70
C PRO A 33 -13.92 -0.21 15.15
N MET A 34 -14.88 0.55 14.60
CA MET A 34 -16.15 0.03 14.07
C MET A 34 -16.05 -0.50 12.63
N VAL A 35 -14.94 -0.28 11.91
CA VAL A 35 -14.83 -0.65 10.50
C VAL A 35 -14.18 -2.03 10.38
N PRO A 36 -14.91 -3.06 9.89
CA PRO A 36 -14.42 -4.44 9.88
C PRO A 36 -13.44 -4.75 8.75
N ASN A 37 -13.32 -3.86 7.76
CA ASN A 37 -12.57 -4.08 6.53
C ASN A 37 -11.55 -2.97 6.30
N SER A 38 -10.45 -3.29 5.62
CA SER A 38 -9.41 -2.33 5.25
C SER A 38 -9.00 -2.50 3.79
N ALA A 39 -8.03 -1.71 3.35
CA ALA A 39 -7.37 -1.88 2.06
C ALA A 39 -5.84 -1.79 2.22
N ALA A 40 -5.12 -2.53 1.39
CA ALA A 40 -3.68 -2.42 1.22
C ALA A 40 -3.32 -1.88 -0.16
N PHE A 41 -2.20 -1.17 -0.20
CA PHE A 41 -1.69 -0.45 -1.36
C PHE A 41 -0.19 -0.68 -1.47
N LEU A 42 0.31 -0.80 -2.70
CA LEU A 42 1.71 -1.15 -3.00
C LEU A 42 2.01 -0.86 -4.47
N SER A 43 3.28 -0.97 -4.87
CA SER A 43 3.67 -1.05 -6.28
C SER A 43 4.44 -2.33 -6.52
N ILE A 44 4.11 -3.02 -7.61
CA ILE A 44 4.78 -4.24 -8.06
C ILE A 44 5.61 -3.90 -9.29
N VAL A 45 6.88 -4.25 -9.29
CA VAL A 45 7.80 -4.11 -10.42
C VAL A 45 8.11 -5.51 -10.94
N ASN A 46 7.97 -5.69 -12.25
CA ASN A 46 8.35 -6.91 -12.96
C ASN A 46 9.60 -6.62 -13.80
N ASN A 47 10.73 -7.17 -13.39
CA ASN A 47 12.03 -7.06 -14.06
C ASN A 47 12.28 -8.21 -15.04
N SER A 48 11.31 -9.11 -15.23
CA SER A 48 11.41 -10.21 -16.19
C SER A 48 11.04 -9.75 -17.61
N LYS A 49 11.33 -10.62 -18.57
CA LYS A 49 10.99 -10.43 -19.99
C LYS A 49 9.58 -10.91 -20.33
N GLU A 50 8.87 -11.49 -19.37
CA GLU A 50 7.54 -12.06 -19.56
C GLU A 50 6.50 -11.32 -18.72
N ASP A 51 5.25 -11.35 -19.17
CA ASP A 51 4.14 -10.83 -18.38
C ASP A 51 3.87 -11.76 -17.18
N ILE A 52 3.69 -11.17 -15.99
CA ILE A 52 3.44 -11.90 -14.74
C ILE A 52 2.13 -11.41 -14.14
N THR A 53 1.38 -12.31 -13.50
CA THR A 53 0.18 -11.96 -12.74
C THR A 53 0.39 -12.19 -11.25
N LEU A 54 -0.14 -11.27 -10.43
CA LEU A 54 -0.41 -11.55 -9.02
C LEU A 54 -1.72 -12.33 -8.95
N ASP A 55 -1.65 -13.59 -8.55
CA ASP A 55 -2.78 -14.52 -8.59
C ASP A 55 -3.51 -14.59 -7.25
N SER A 56 -2.79 -14.49 -6.15
CA SER A 56 -3.39 -14.49 -4.81
C SER A 56 -2.50 -13.85 -3.76
N ILE A 57 -3.14 -13.45 -2.66
CA ILE A 57 -2.50 -12.90 -1.48
C ILE A 57 -3.11 -13.57 -0.26
N THR A 58 -2.29 -13.94 0.72
CA THR A 58 -2.77 -14.50 1.99
C THR A 58 -2.16 -13.77 3.17
N SER A 59 -2.90 -13.72 4.28
CA SER A 59 -2.42 -13.21 5.56
C SER A 59 -3.28 -13.76 6.70
N ASN A 60 -2.69 -13.95 7.87
CA ASN A 60 -3.40 -14.45 9.05
C ASN A 60 -4.31 -13.40 9.71
N ILE A 61 -4.11 -12.11 9.44
CA ILE A 61 -4.79 -11.00 10.12
C ILE A 61 -6.24 -10.76 9.66
N VAL A 62 -6.67 -11.42 8.58
CA VAL A 62 -7.98 -11.24 7.96
C VAL A 62 -8.66 -12.57 7.65
N SER A 63 -9.97 -12.53 7.43
CA SER A 63 -10.75 -13.69 7.00
C SER A 63 -10.68 -13.91 5.49
N ASN A 64 -10.65 -12.84 4.70
CA ASN A 64 -10.58 -12.94 3.24
C ASN A 64 -9.80 -11.77 2.64
N ILE A 65 -9.13 -12.02 1.51
CA ILE A 65 -8.39 -11.01 0.74
C ILE A 65 -8.86 -11.08 -0.71
N GLU A 66 -9.18 -9.91 -1.27
CA GLU A 66 -9.62 -9.79 -2.66
C GLU A 66 -8.84 -8.69 -3.37
N MET A 67 -8.66 -8.83 -4.69
CA MET A 67 -8.10 -7.77 -5.53
C MET A 67 -9.23 -7.05 -6.23
N HIS A 68 -9.25 -5.72 -6.17
CA HIS A 68 -10.36 -4.89 -6.68
C HIS A 68 -9.83 -3.79 -7.58
N ASN A 69 -10.59 -3.45 -8.62
CA ASN A 69 -10.38 -2.28 -9.45
C ASN A 69 -11.48 -1.25 -9.17
N SER A 70 -11.07 -0.09 -8.66
CA SER A 70 -11.95 1.08 -8.51
C SER A 70 -11.85 1.98 -9.73
N SER A 71 -12.99 2.39 -10.27
CA SER A 71 -13.07 3.35 -11.37
C SER A 71 -14.24 4.30 -11.17
N MET A 72 -14.10 5.53 -11.68
CA MET A 72 -15.18 6.51 -11.71
C MET A 72 -15.72 6.58 -13.13
N LYS A 73 -17.01 6.27 -13.32
CA LYS A 73 -17.68 6.40 -14.62
C LYS A 73 -18.94 7.24 -14.43
N ASN A 74 -19.03 8.37 -15.13
CA ASN A 74 -20.17 9.29 -15.09
C ASN A 74 -20.52 9.76 -13.66
N GLY A 75 -19.52 10.05 -12.83
CA GLY A 75 -19.73 10.45 -11.44
C GLY A 75 -20.10 9.31 -10.48
N VAL A 76 -20.23 8.08 -10.98
CA VAL A 76 -20.49 6.88 -10.17
C VAL A 76 -19.19 6.11 -9.94
N MET A 77 -18.84 5.90 -8.68
CA MET A 77 -17.72 5.05 -8.30
C MET A 77 -18.14 3.58 -8.38
N SER A 78 -17.42 2.80 -9.19
CA SER A 78 -17.60 1.35 -9.32
C SER A 78 -16.35 0.66 -8.78
N MET A 79 -16.56 -0.28 -7.85
CA MET A 79 -15.54 -1.25 -7.45
C MET A 79 -15.89 -2.60 -8.04
N LYS A 80 -14.93 -3.25 -8.69
CA LYS A 80 -15.09 -4.58 -9.24
C LYS A 80 -13.96 -5.46 -8.78
N GLN A 81 -14.29 -6.62 -8.22
CA GLN A 81 -13.31 -7.66 -7.95
C GLN A 81 -12.66 -8.10 -9.26
N VAL A 82 -11.34 -8.32 -9.22
CA VAL A 82 -10.55 -8.91 -10.29
C VAL A 82 -9.92 -10.20 -9.79
N LYS A 83 -9.79 -11.19 -10.66
CA LYS A 83 -9.22 -12.51 -10.31
C LYS A 83 -7.71 -12.44 -10.10
N ASN A 84 -7.04 -11.60 -10.88
CA ASN A 84 -5.60 -11.40 -10.85
C ASN A 84 -5.25 -9.97 -11.27
N ILE A 85 -4.01 -9.57 -11.03
CA ILE A 85 -3.46 -8.28 -11.47
C ILE A 85 -2.29 -8.56 -12.41
N LEU A 86 -2.39 -8.08 -13.65
CA LEU A 86 -1.30 -8.17 -14.64
C LEU A 86 -0.21 -7.14 -14.36
N ILE A 87 1.03 -7.58 -14.36
CA ILE A 87 2.25 -6.77 -14.34
C ILE A 87 3.04 -7.10 -15.60
N LYS A 88 3.01 -6.19 -16.57
CA LYS A 88 3.70 -6.38 -17.85
C LYS A 88 5.21 -6.53 -17.68
N ALA A 89 5.84 -7.26 -18.59
CA ALA A 89 7.29 -7.38 -18.68
C ALA A 89 7.99 -6.01 -18.62
N ASN A 90 9.09 -5.93 -17.85
CA ASN A 90 9.89 -4.70 -17.66
C ASN A 90 9.04 -3.47 -17.28
N SER A 91 8.00 -3.67 -16.47
CA SER A 91 7.04 -2.62 -16.13
C SER A 91 6.64 -2.67 -14.67
N SER A 92 5.83 -1.70 -14.25
CA SER A 92 5.30 -1.63 -12.89
C SER A 92 3.79 -1.41 -12.88
N THR A 93 3.14 -1.98 -11.87
CA THR A 93 1.72 -1.80 -11.61
C THR A 93 1.53 -1.26 -10.20
N THR A 94 0.91 -0.10 -10.10
CA THR A 94 0.66 0.59 -8.82
C THR A 94 -0.77 0.36 -8.34
N LEU A 95 -0.91 -0.20 -7.16
CA LEU A 95 -2.15 -0.34 -6.41
C LEU A 95 -2.28 0.86 -5.47
N LYS A 96 -3.28 1.71 -5.69
CA LYS A 96 -3.47 2.98 -4.98
C LYS A 96 -4.94 3.33 -4.77
N PRO A 97 -5.27 4.23 -3.83
CA PRO A 97 -6.64 4.67 -3.60
C PRO A 97 -7.32 5.14 -4.90
N GLY A 98 -8.55 4.66 -5.13
CA GLY A 98 -9.34 5.01 -6.33
C GLY A 98 -8.93 4.30 -7.62
N SER A 99 -8.04 3.30 -7.54
CA SER A 99 -7.63 2.43 -8.66
C SER A 99 -7.62 0.96 -8.19
N LEU A 100 -6.76 0.12 -8.77
CA LEU A 100 -6.41 -1.20 -8.24
C LEU A 100 -6.00 -1.12 -6.77
N HIS A 101 -6.50 -2.04 -5.95
CA HIS A 101 -6.16 -2.16 -4.54
C HIS A 101 -6.47 -3.56 -4.01
N ILE A 102 -5.89 -3.89 -2.86
CA ILE A 102 -6.14 -5.15 -2.15
C ILE A 102 -7.16 -4.85 -1.07
N MET A 103 -8.32 -5.48 -1.16
CA MET A 103 -9.38 -5.38 -0.17
C MET A 103 -9.21 -6.45 0.91
N LEU A 104 -9.24 -6.02 2.17
CA LEU A 104 -9.00 -6.83 3.36
C LEU A 104 -10.30 -6.97 4.14
N PHE A 105 -10.88 -8.17 4.18
CA PHE A 105 -12.18 -8.42 4.81
C PHE A 105 -12.06 -9.16 6.13
N GLY A 106 -12.81 -8.71 7.13
CA GLY A 106 -12.89 -9.38 8.42
C GLY A 106 -11.55 -9.34 9.17
N ILE A 107 -11.05 -8.13 9.47
CA ILE A 107 -9.88 -7.96 10.32
C ILE A 107 -10.11 -8.69 11.66
N LYS A 108 -9.22 -9.62 12.03
CA LYS A 108 -9.37 -10.44 13.26
C LYS A 108 -8.96 -9.68 14.51
N ASN A 109 -7.85 -8.94 14.44
CA ASN A 109 -7.28 -8.21 15.59
C ASN A 109 -7.50 -6.71 15.43
N LYS A 110 -8.72 -6.23 15.69
CA LYS A 110 -9.09 -4.82 15.53
C LYS A 110 -8.71 -3.97 16.76
N PRO A 111 -8.47 -2.66 16.58
CA PRO A 111 -8.26 -1.97 15.30
C PRO A 111 -6.84 -2.20 14.75
N LEU A 112 -6.64 -2.03 13.44
CA LEU A 112 -5.29 -1.92 12.87
C LEU A 112 -4.71 -0.56 13.25
N LYS A 113 -3.70 -0.52 14.12
CA LYS A 113 -3.11 0.72 14.62
C LYS A 113 -1.93 1.13 13.74
N ALA A 114 -1.73 2.44 13.60
CA ALA A 114 -0.60 2.95 12.83
C ALA A 114 0.72 2.48 13.45
N GLY A 115 1.63 2.01 12.58
CA GLY A 115 2.92 1.44 13.01
C GLY A 115 2.91 -0.08 13.17
N ASP A 116 1.74 -0.71 13.28
CA ASP A 116 1.65 -2.18 13.29
C ASP A 116 2.21 -2.74 11.98
N LYS A 117 2.85 -3.91 12.06
CA LYS A 117 3.34 -4.67 10.91
C LYS A 117 2.67 -6.02 10.85
N HIS A 118 2.28 -6.42 9.66
CA HIS A 118 1.61 -7.70 9.44
C HIS A 118 2.18 -8.36 8.19
N GLU A 119 2.41 -9.66 8.30
CA GLU A 119 2.95 -10.48 7.21
C GLU A 119 1.89 -10.73 6.14
N PHE A 120 2.30 -10.61 4.89
CA PHE A 120 1.52 -10.97 3.71
C PHE A 120 2.36 -11.83 2.78
N ILE A 121 1.72 -12.86 2.22
CA ILE A 121 2.32 -13.77 1.24
C ILE A 121 1.67 -13.49 -0.11
N PHE A 122 2.48 -13.15 -1.11
CA PHE A 122 2.07 -12.83 -2.47
C PHE A 122 2.48 -13.98 -3.40
N ASN A 123 1.53 -14.53 -4.14
CA ASN A 123 1.76 -15.64 -5.06
C ASN A 123 1.61 -15.16 -6.51
N PHE A 124 2.67 -15.35 -7.30
CA PHE A 124 2.74 -14.92 -8.70
C PHE A 124 2.66 -16.10 -9.66
N SER A 125 2.23 -15.85 -10.90
CA SER A 125 2.06 -16.87 -11.93
C SER A 125 3.36 -17.56 -12.35
N ASN A 126 4.51 -16.90 -12.16
CA ASN A 126 5.83 -17.48 -12.40
C ASN A 126 6.33 -18.37 -11.25
N LYS A 127 5.47 -18.68 -10.27
CA LYS A 127 5.74 -19.46 -9.06
C LYS A 127 6.65 -18.76 -8.04
N GLU A 128 6.96 -17.48 -8.23
CA GLU A 128 7.58 -16.69 -7.17
C GLU A 128 6.57 -16.46 -6.04
N ILE A 129 7.06 -16.60 -4.82
CA ILE A 129 6.33 -16.33 -3.59
C ILE A 129 7.13 -15.28 -2.83
N LEU A 130 6.51 -14.15 -2.55
CA LEU A 130 7.11 -13.07 -1.76
C LEU A 130 6.40 -12.93 -0.43
N THR A 131 7.15 -12.95 0.65
CA THR A 131 6.64 -12.70 2.01
C THR A 131 7.12 -11.33 2.47
N LEU A 132 6.20 -10.45 2.84
CA LEU A 132 6.48 -9.06 3.19
C LEU A 132 5.68 -8.59 4.39
N ASP A 133 6.33 -7.86 5.28
CA ASP A 133 5.68 -7.14 6.37
C ASP A 133 5.16 -5.78 5.90
N LEU A 134 3.85 -5.65 5.84
CA LEU A 134 3.19 -4.39 5.50
C LEU A 134 2.94 -3.58 6.77
N SER A 135 3.42 -2.34 6.77
CA SER A 135 3.17 -1.41 7.88
C SER A 135 1.80 -0.73 7.72
N VAL A 136 1.06 -0.60 8.82
CA VAL A 136 -0.21 0.12 8.86
C VAL A 136 0.07 1.64 8.90
N LYS A 137 -0.52 2.38 7.96
CA LYS A 137 -0.42 3.84 7.86
C LYS A 137 -1.75 4.52 8.17
N SER A 138 -1.68 5.68 8.81
CA SER A 138 -2.85 6.50 9.13
C SER A 138 -3.54 7.02 7.86
N VAL A 139 -4.85 7.27 7.95
CA VAL A 139 -5.66 7.80 6.84
C VAL A 139 -5.17 9.19 6.38
N MET A 140 -4.59 10.00 7.28
CA MET A 140 -4.04 11.32 6.95
C MET A 140 -2.78 11.24 6.09
N GLN A 141 -1.87 10.29 6.34
CA GLN A 141 -0.63 10.15 5.55
C GLN A 141 -0.92 9.78 4.09
N GLY A 142 -1.95 8.97 3.83
CA GLY A 142 -2.36 8.58 2.47
C GLY A 142 -2.99 9.72 1.66
N MET A 143 -3.65 10.68 2.31
CA MET A 143 -4.26 11.85 1.67
C MET A 143 -3.25 12.97 1.36
N MET A 144 -2.15 13.11 2.11
CA MET A 144 -1.16 14.17 1.86
C MET A 144 -0.48 14.05 0.48
N HIS A 145 -0.22 12.84 -0.01
CA HIS A 145 0.33 12.62 -1.36
C HIS A 145 -0.67 12.94 -2.49
N SER A 146 -1.97 12.94 -2.21
CA SER A 146 -3.01 13.27 -3.20
C SER A 146 -3.35 14.76 -3.25
N LYS A 147 -3.16 15.49 -2.14
CA LYS A 147 -3.66 16.87 -2.01
C LYS A 147 -2.64 17.95 -2.40
N MET A 148 -1.33 17.67 -2.30
CA MET A 148 -0.30 18.69 -2.59
C MET A 148 -0.09 19.00 -4.08
N LYS A 149 -0.59 18.18 -5.03
CA LYS A 149 -0.48 18.47 -6.47
C LYS A 149 -1.64 19.32 -7.04
N LYS A 150 -2.67 19.61 -6.25
CA LYS A 150 -3.88 20.34 -6.70
C LYS A 150 -4.36 21.37 -5.68
N MET A 151 -3.52 22.33 -5.33
CA MET A 151 -4.00 23.57 -4.71
C MET A 151 -3.45 24.76 -5.49
N PRO A 152 -4.29 25.58 -6.15
CA PRO A 152 -3.89 26.93 -6.48
C PRO A 152 -3.66 27.73 -5.19
N HIS A 153 -2.65 28.58 -5.23
CA HIS A 153 -2.04 29.28 -4.11
C HIS A 153 -2.90 30.45 -3.60
N SER A 154 -4.21 30.31 -3.40
CA SER A 154 -5.09 31.47 -3.14
C SER A 154 -6.01 31.41 -1.91
N LEU A 155 -5.98 30.37 -1.07
CA LEU A 155 -6.84 30.35 0.13
C LEU A 155 -6.11 29.81 1.35
N MET A 156 -5.30 30.67 1.98
CA MET A 156 -5.00 30.54 3.41
C MET A 156 -6.20 31.07 4.21
N PRO A 157 -6.74 30.33 5.20
CA PRO A 157 -7.67 30.92 6.15
C PRO A 157 -6.92 31.90 7.05
N MET A 158 -7.43 33.13 7.13
CA MET A 158 -6.99 34.17 8.05
C MET A 158 -6.96 33.63 9.49
N LYS A 159 -5.86 33.93 10.17
CA LYS A 159 -5.63 33.71 11.60
C LYS A 159 -6.71 34.45 12.39
N MET A 160 -7.51 33.75 13.19
CA MET A 160 -8.40 34.36 14.18
C MET A 160 -7.53 35.13 15.18
N GLN A 161 -7.78 36.44 15.30
CA GLN A 161 -7.18 37.29 16.32
C GLN A 161 -7.85 37.01 17.66
N ASP A 162 -7.01 36.70 18.64
CA ASP A 162 -7.30 36.69 20.07
C ASP A 162 -7.60 38.12 20.52
N ASP A 163 -8.82 38.37 20.99
CA ASP A 163 -9.22 39.66 21.58
C ASP A 163 -9.70 39.40 23.01
N SER A 164 -8.75 39.33 23.94
CA SER A 164 -9.00 39.17 25.37
C SER A 164 -8.19 40.15 26.24
N THR A 165 -7.90 41.35 25.73
CA THR A 165 -7.20 42.40 26.48
C THR A 165 -7.83 43.79 26.33
N MET A 166 -9.04 44.00 26.87
CA MET A 166 -9.44 45.34 27.32
C MET A 166 -10.61 45.33 28.32
N LYS A 167 -10.31 45.06 29.60
CA LYS A 167 -11.10 45.60 30.72
C LYS A 167 -10.18 46.22 31.75
N HIS A 168 -9.79 47.45 31.49
CA HIS A 168 -9.33 48.36 32.52
C HIS A 168 -9.99 49.74 32.32
N LYS A 169 -10.77 50.12 33.34
CA LYS A 169 -10.79 51.47 33.93
C LYS A 169 -11.47 52.61 33.14
N LYS A 170 -12.73 52.87 33.49
CA LYS A 170 -13.38 54.18 33.75
C LYS A 170 -14.84 53.84 34.16
N MET A 171 -15.48 54.42 35.17
CA MET A 171 -15.42 55.76 35.72
C MET A 171 -15.99 55.71 37.15
N MET A 172 -15.28 56.33 38.09
CA MET A 172 -15.94 57.01 39.21
C MET A 172 -16.67 58.26 38.68
N GLU A 173 -17.61 58.74 39.50
CA GLU A 173 -18.38 59.99 39.39
C GLU A 173 -19.59 60.00 38.45
N SER A 174 -20.79 59.82 39.02
CA SER A 174 -21.65 60.97 39.28
C SER A 174 -22.92 60.58 40.08
N LYS A 175 -23.03 61.23 41.25
CA LYS A 175 -24.21 61.41 42.12
C LYS A 175 -24.78 60.22 42.88
#